data_AF-A0A9N9NY75-F1
#
_entry.id   AF-A0A9N9NY75-F1
#
_cell.length_a   1.000
_cell.length_b   1.000
_cell.length_c   1.000
_cell.angle_alpha   90.00
_cell.angle_beta   90.00
_cell.angle_gamma   90.00
#
_symmetry.space_group_name_H-M   'P 1'
#
loop_
_entity.id
_entity.type
_entity.pdbx_description
1 polymer ?
#
loop_
_entity_poly.entity_id
_entity_poly.type
_entity_poly.pdbx_seq_one_letter_code
_entity_poly.pdbx_strand_id
1 'polypeptide(L)'
;MVLPISYYPIQGIFYFFSNWILLKRIICVLFITLIATVFAFGLSFGFLLSLQAHALISAGCPVWLAWIVSFIFCLIEAVLFTLIFYLIVTPIWQDALFDDVLRLRGLGYILERERNISESTLCCRGVYSGLTITCFQIYALVMLQ
;
A
#
# COMPACT_ATOMS: atom_id res chain seq x y z
N MET A 1 21.35 -29.48 -9.55
CA MET A 1 21.97 -28.89 -8.36
C MET A 1 20.87 -28.25 -7.54
N VAL A 2 20.59 -28.77 -6.34
CA VAL A 2 19.61 -28.18 -5.42
C VAL A 2 20.30 -26.99 -4.77
N LEU A 3 19.95 -25.78 -5.22
CA LEU A 3 20.46 -24.55 -4.62
C LEU A 3 19.86 -24.39 -3.21
N PRO A 4 20.63 -23.88 -2.24
CA PRO A 4 20.10 -23.63 -0.91
C PRO A 4 18.93 -22.64 -0.98
N ILE A 5 17.92 -22.82 -0.13
CA ILE A 5 16.69 -22.01 -0.07
C ILE A 5 16.98 -20.50 0.06
N SER A 6 18.11 -20.13 0.67
CA SER A 6 18.59 -18.75 0.78
C SER A 6 19.06 -18.10 -0.53
N TYR A 7 19.24 -18.88 -1.61
CA TYR A 7 19.71 -18.37 -2.90
C TYR A 7 18.58 -17.81 -3.77
N TYR A 8 17.33 -18.25 -3.55
CA TYR A 8 16.16 -17.81 -4.30
C TYR A 8 15.86 -16.31 -4.17
N PRO A 9 15.92 -15.68 -2.97
CA PRO A 9 15.72 -14.23 -2.83
C PRO A 9 16.79 -13.42 -3.56
N ILE A 10 18.06 -13.86 -3.48
CA ILE A 10 19.21 -13.17 -4.08
C ILE A 10 19.12 -13.23 -5.61
N GLN A 11 18.80 -14.40 -6.16
CA GLN A 11 18.60 -14.57 -7.60
C GLN A 11 17.39 -13.76 -8.09
N GLY A 12 16.34 -13.67 -7.27
CA GLY A 12 15.17 -12.81 -7.53
C GLY A 12 15.55 -11.35 -7.64
N ILE A 13 16.30 -10.81 -6.66
CA ILE A 13 16.76 -9.41 -6.65
C ILE A 13 17.62 -9.12 -7.88
N PHE A 14 18.61 -9.97 -8.18
CA PHE A 14 19.48 -9.75 -9.34
C PHE A 14 18.70 -9.79 -10.66
N TYR A 15 17.78 -10.75 -10.81
CA TYR A 15 16.89 -10.83 -11.97
C TYR A 15 15.97 -9.61 -12.08
N PHE A 16 15.54 -9.06 -10.95
CA PHE A 16 14.70 -7.87 -10.91
C PHE A 16 15.43 -6.64 -11.45
N PHE A 17 16.68 -6.43 -11.03
CA PHE A 17 17.50 -5.30 -11.48
C PHE A 17 17.94 -5.43 -12.95
N SER A 18 18.05 -6.64 -13.50
CA SER A 18 18.39 -6.83 -14.92
C SER A 18 17.24 -6.52 -15.89
N ASN A 19 15.99 -6.46 -15.42
CA ASN A 19 14.83 -6.31 -16.30
C ASN A 19 14.18 -4.92 -16.16
N TRP A 20 14.31 -4.11 -17.21
CA TRP A 20 13.81 -2.73 -17.23
C TRP A 20 12.29 -2.60 -17.05
N ILE A 21 11.52 -3.62 -17.46
CA ILE A 21 10.05 -3.63 -17.32
C ILE A 21 9.65 -3.69 -15.82
N LEU A 22 10.34 -4.53 -15.05
CA LEU A 22 10.07 -4.77 -13.63
C LEU A 22 10.47 -3.54 -12.80
N LEU A 23 11.60 -2.93 -13.16
CA LEU A 23 12.14 -1.73 -12.51
C LEU A 23 11.21 -0.52 -12.71
N LYS A 24 10.69 -0.30 -13.92
CA LYS A 24 9.67 0.73 -14.18
C LYS A 24 8.43 0.57 -13.31
N ARG A 25 7.97 -0.67 -13.12
CA ARG A 25 6.78 -0.95 -12.31
C ARG A 25 7.01 -0.59 -10.84
N ILE A 26 8.15 -0.96 -10.25
CA ILE A 26 8.50 -0.54 -8.88
C ILE A 26 8.60 0.98 -8.76
N ILE A 27 9.29 1.65 -9.69
CA ILE A 27 9.39 3.12 -9.66
C ILE A 27 8.01 3.76 -9.70
N CYS A 28 7.08 3.22 -10.50
CA CYS A 28 5.72 3.71 -10.56
C CYS A 28 4.99 3.57 -9.22
N VAL A 29 5.10 2.41 -8.56
CA VAL A 29 4.55 2.19 -7.20
C VAL A 29 5.13 3.19 -6.20
N LEU A 30 6.45 3.35 -6.19
CA LEU A 30 7.15 4.28 -5.31
C LEU A 30 6.68 5.73 -5.56
N PHE A 31 6.47 6.10 -6.81
CA PHE A 31 5.99 7.43 -7.16
C PHE A 31 4.55 7.67 -6.71
N ILE A 32 3.65 6.69 -6.91
CA ILE A 32 2.25 6.78 -6.48
C ILE A 32 2.15 6.83 -4.95
N THR A 33 2.91 6.00 -4.25
CA THR A 33 2.95 6.00 -2.78
C THR A 33 3.53 7.30 -2.22
N LEU A 34 4.55 7.87 -2.87
CA LEU A 34 5.10 9.18 -2.52
C LEU A 34 4.05 10.28 -2.68
N ILE A 35 3.34 10.34 -3.82
CA ILE A 35 2.27 11.32 -4.05
C ILE A 35 1.17 11.17 -3.01
N ALA A 36 0.71 9.94 -2.75
CA ALA A 36 -0.33 9.69 -1.76
C ALA A 36 0.09 10.13 -0.35
N THR A 37 1.35 9.90 0.02
CA THR A 37 1.89 10.33 1.32
C THR A 37 1.94 11.86 1.40
N VAL A 38 2.48 12.54 0.39
CA VAL A 38 2.54 14.02 0.36
C VAL A 38 1.12 14.61 0.42
N PHE A 39 0.16 14.02 -0.27
CA PHE A 39 -1.23 14.45 -0.24
C PHE A 39 -1.87 14.24 1.13
N ALA A 40 -1.65 13.09 1.77
CA ALA A 40 -2.15 12.78 3.11
C ALA A 40 -1.60 13.75 4.16
N PHE A 41 -0.29 14.00 4.14
CA PHE A 41 0.34 14.98 5.01
C PHE A 41 -0.15 16.41 4.73
N GLY A 42 -0.26 16.79 3.45
CA GLY A 42 -0.74 18.11 3.04
C GLY A 42 -2.17 18.39 3.50
N LEU A 43 -3.08 17.42 3.35
CA LEU A 43 -4.45 17.54 3.86
C LEU A 43 -4.50 17.59 5.39
N SER A 44 -3.75 16.71 6.06
CA SER A 44 -3.76 16.61 7.52
C SER A 44 -3.27 17.91 8.15
N PHE A 45 -2.09 18.38 7.76
CA PHE A 45 -1.52 19.61 8.32
C PHE A 45 -2.14 20.89 7.77
N GLY A 46 -2.59 20.90 6.52
CA GLY A 46 -3.16 22.08 5.88
C GLY A 46 -4.60 22.39 6.31
N PHE A 47 -5.42 21.36 6.57
CA PHE A 47 -6.85 21.54 6.83
C PHE A 47 -7.30 20.92 8.16
N LEU A 48 -6.94 19.66 8.42
CA LEU A 48 -7.46 18.93 9.59
C LEU A 48 -6.94 19.52 10.91
N LEU A 49 -5.68 19.98 10.94
CA LEU A 49 -5.09 20.53 12.17
C LEU A 49 -5.86 21.75 12.70
N SER A 50 -6.22 22.68 11.84
CA SER A 50 -7.03 23.85 12.25
C SER A 50 -8.42 23.40 12.67
N LEU A 51 -9.06 22.51 11.90
CA LEU A 51 -10.40 22.02 12.21
C LEU A 51 -10.46 21.31 13.58
N GLN A 52 -9.49 20.44 13.86
CA GLN A 52 -9.37 19.69 15.12
C GLN A 52 -9.09 20.61 16.30
N ALA A 53 -8.20 21.60 16.14
CA ALA A 53 -7.90 22.55 17.19
C ALA A 53 -9.14 23.36 17.60
N HIS A 54 -9.92 23.84 16.62
CA HIS A 54 -11.15 24.59 16.88
C HIS A 54 -12.26 23.69 17.47
N ALA A 55 -12.35 22.43 17.03
CA ALA A 55 -13.28 21.46 17.60
C ALA A 55 -12.96 21.16 19.08
N LEU A 56 -11.69 20.99 19.45
CA LEU A 56 -11.27 20.79 20.83
C LEU A 56 -11.50 22.03 21.70
N ILE A 57 -11.25 23.23 21.15
CA ILE A 57 -11.52 24.48 21.87
C ILE A 57 -13.03 24.64 22.13
N SER A 58 -13.88 24.29 21.16
CA SER A 58 -15.34 24.28 21.32
C SER A 58 -15.81 23.27 22.39
N ALA A 59 -15.09 22.15 22.54
CA ALA A 59 -15.35 21.14 23.58
C ALA A 59 -14.87 21.55 24.98
N GLY A 60 -14.36 22.77 25.17
CA GLY A 60 -13.93 23.30 26.47
C GLY A 60 -12.48 23.01 26.84
N CYS A 61 -11.66 22.53 25.89
CA CYS A 61 -10.23 22.31 26.14
C CYS A 61 -9.45 23.65 26.13
N PRO A 62 -8.46 23.85 27.02
CA PRO A 62 -7.63 25.05 27.00
C PRO A 62 -6.82 25.10 25.69
N VAL A 63 -6.71 26.30 25.11
CA VAL A 63 -6.16 26.54 23.76
C VAL A 63 -4.82 25.84 23.55
N TRP A 64 -3.88 26.00 24.48
CA TRP A 64 -2.54 25.41 24.38
C TRP A 64 -2.56 23.87 24.29
N LEU A 65 -3.43 23.23 25.06
CA LEU A 65 -3.57 21.77 25.05
C LEU A 65 -4.26 21.29 23.77
N ALA A 66 -5.26 22.03 23.29
CA ALA A 66 -6.00 21.71 22.07
C ALA A 66 -5.07 21.63 20.84
N TRP A 67 -4.13 22.57 20.69
CA TRP A 67 -3.19 22.56 19.58
C TRP A 67 -2.21 21.38 19.62
N ILE A 68 -1.68 21.06 20.80
CA ILE A 68 -0.74 19.92 20.98
C ILE A 68 -1.45 18.59 20.67
N VAL A 69 -2.64 18.41 21.22
CA VAL A 69 -3.43 17.18 21.02
C VAL A 69 -3.85 17.04 19.56
N SER A 70 -4.26 18.13 18.91
CA SER A 70 -4.61 18.13 17.48
C SER A 70 -3.41 17.79 16.59
N PHE A 71 -2.20 18.26 16.93
CA PHE A 71 -1.00 17.88 16.20
C PHE A 71 -0.72 16.38 16.27
N ILE A 72 -0.90 15.75 17.44
CA ILE A 72 -0.73 14.30 17.63
C ILE A 72 -1.78 13.53 16.83
N PHE A 73 -3.06 13.94 16.90
CA PHE A 73 -4.12 13.30 16.13
C PHE A 73 -3.88 13.40 14.62
N CYS A 74 -3.48 14.58 14.14
CA CYS A 74 -3.11 14.82 12.75
C CYS A 74 -1.97 13.90 12.27
N LEU A 75 -0.95 13.67 13.10
CA LEU A 75 0.12 12.70 12.80
C LEU A 75 -0.42 11.26 12.71
N ILE A 76 -1.24 10.86 13.68
CA ILE A 76 -1.84 9.52 13.72
C ILE A 76 -2.74 9.28 12.51
N GLU A 77 -3.58 10.24 12.16
CA GLU A 77 -4.47 10.17 10.99
C GLU A 77 -3.68 10.10 9.68
N ALA A 78 -2.64 10.90 9.51
CA ALA A 78 -1.78 10.84 8.32
C ALA A 78 -1.13 9.45 8.17
N VAL A 79 -0.62 8.89 9.26
CA VAL A 79 -0.04 7.53 9.27
C VAL A 79 -1.11 6.48 8.98
N LEU A 80 -2.28 6.55 9.61
CA LEU A 80 -3.40 5.63 9.38
C LEU A 80 -3.87 5.66 7.93
N PHE A 81 -4.04 6.85 7.36
CA PHE A 81 -4.44 7.02 5.97
C PHE A 81 -3.39 6.41 5.02
N THR A 82 -2.11 6.68 5.27
CA THR A 82 -1.01 6.12 4.48
C THR A 82 -0.95 4.59 4.58
N LEU A 83 -1.19 4.04 5.77
CA LEU A 83 -1.23 2.59 6.00
C LEU A 83 -2.39 1.96 5.25
N ILE A 84 -3.61 2.50 5.36
CA ILE A 84 -4.79 2.00 4.63
C ILE A 84 -4.55 2.06 3.11
N PHE A 85 -3.98 3.17 2.63
CA PHE A 85 -3.64 3.29 1.21
C PHE A 85 -2.62 2.23 0.78
N TYR A 86 -1.53 2.08 1.53
CA TYR A 86 -0.49 1.08 1.24
C TYR A 86 -1.06 -0.33 1.20
N LEU A 87 -1.95 -0.64 2.13
CA LEU A 87 -2.57 -1.94 2.28
C LEU A 87 -3.49 -2.32 1.11
N ILE A 88 -4.23 -1.35 0.56
CA ILE A 88 -5.07 -1.55 -0.63
C ILE A 88 -4.21 -1.70 -1.89
N VAL A 89 -3.15 -0.89 -1.98
CA VAL A 89 -2.32 -0.78 -3.18
C VAL A 89 -1.34 -1.97 -3.30
N THR A 90 -0.74 -2.40 -2.20
CA THR A 90 0.24 -3.50 -2.16
C THR A 90 -0.19 -4.76 -2.91
N PRO A 91 -1.37 -5.36 -2.65
CA PRO A 91 -1.80 -6.59 -3.32
C PRO A 91 -1.99 -6.39 -4.82
N ILE A 92 -2.51 -5.23 -5.25
CA ILE A 92 -2.73 -4.92 -6.67
C ILE A 92 -1.41 -4.90 -7.44
N TRP A 93 -0.38 -4.28 -6.87
CA TRP A 93 0.92 -4.21 -7.55
C TRP A 93 1.74 -5.48 -7.40
N GLN A 94 1.61 -6.22 -6.30
CA GLN A 94 2.24 -7.52 -6.14
C GLN A 94 1.72 -8.53 -7.18
N ASP A 95 0.41 -8.54 -7.42
CA ASP A 95 -0.23 -9.40 -8.43
C ASP A 95 0.27 -9.03 -9.83
N ALA A 96 0.19 -7.75 -10.18
CA ALA A 96 0.65 -7.28 -11.49
C ALA A 96 2.17 -7.46 -11.71
N LEU A 97 2.96 -7.43 -10.63
CA LEU A 97 4.40 -7.71 -10.68
C LEU A 97 4.67 -9.20 -10.92
N PHE A 98 3.92 -10.08 -10.26
CA PHE A 98 4.01 -11.52 -10.44
C PHE A 98 3.66 -11.93 -11.87
N ASP A 99 2.61 -11.33 -12.43
CA ASP A 99 2.20 -11.50 -13.82
C ASP A 99 3.31 -11.14 -14.81
N ASP A 100 3.99 -10.01 -14.60
CA ASP A 100 5.09 -9.57 -15.45
C ASP A 100 6.31 -10.49 -15.32
N VAL A 101 6.59 -11.02 -14.11
CA VAL A 101 7.65 -12.04 -13.91
C VAL A 101 7.31 -13.34 -14.65
N LEU A 102 6.06 -13.81 -14.59
CA LEU A 102 5.62 -15.01 -15.31
C LEU A 102 5.72 -14.85 -16.83
N ARG A 103 5.36 -13.67 -17.36
CA ARG A 103 5.54 -13.34 -18.78
C ARG A 103 7.01 -13.37 -19.20
N LEU A 104 7.91 -12.77 -18.41
CA LEU A 104 9.35 -12.77 -18.71
C LEU A 104 9.98 -14.15 -18.60
N ARG A 105 9.41 -15.06 -17.79
CA ARG A 105 9.83 -16.46 -17.67
C ARG A 105 9.25 -17.36 -18.78
N GLY A 106 8.46 -16.82 -19.71
CA GLY A 106 7.85 -17.56 -20.82
C GLY A 106 6.58 -18.33 -20.45
N LEU A 107 6.02 -18.12 -19.26
CA LEU A 107 4.77 -18.74 -18.78
C LEU A 107 3.53 -17.86 -19.04
N GLY A 108 3.67 -16.81 -19.86
CA GLY A 108 2.59 -15.87 -20.17
C GLY A 108 1.33 -16.52 -20.78
N TYR A 109 1.46 -17.68 -21.42
CA TYR A 109 0.33 -18.43 -21.98
C TYR A 109 -0.68 -18.91 -20.93
N ILE A 110 -0.24 -19.14 -19.67
CA ILE A 110 -1.12 -19.51 -18.55
C ILE A 110 -1.96 -18.30 -18.15
N LEU A 111 -1.36 -17.11 -18.19
CA LEU A 111 -2.03 -15.86 -17.88
C LEU A 111 -3.08 -15.48 -18.93
N GLU A 112 -2.75 -15.64 -20.21
CA GLU A 112 -3.62 -15.30 -21.33
C GLU A 112 -4.89 -16.17 -21.36
N ARG A 113 -4.82 -17.39 -20.81
CA ARG A 113 -5.97 -18.29 -20.68
C ARG A 113 -6.98 -17.83 -19.62
N GLU A 114 -6.55 -17.11 -18.59
CA GLU A 114 -7.42 -16.53 -17.55
C GLU A 114 -7.86 -15.09 -17.84
N ARG A 115 -7.11 -14.34 -18.66
CA ARG A 115 -7.34 -12.92 -18.96
C ARG A 115 -8.47 -12.67 -19.97
N ASN A 116 -9.63 -13.32 -19.80
CA ASN A 116 -10.86 -12.99 -20.53
C ASN A 116 -11.80 -12.06 -19.71
N ILE A 117 -11.25 -11.41 -18.67
CA ILE A 117 -12.00 -10.57 -17.72
C ILE A 117 -11.38 -9.18 -17.74
N SER A 118 -12.22 -8.14 -17.80
CA SER A 118 -11.83 -6.74 -18.01
C SER A 118 -10.87 -6.21 -16.92
N GLU A 119 -9.90 -5.38 -17.33
CA GLU A 119 -8.85 -4.80 -16.47
C GLU A 119 -9.42 -4.05 -15.25
N SER A 120 -10.61 -3.45 -15.37
CA SER A 120 -11.32 -2.78 -14.28
C SER A 120 -11.85 -3.75 -13.22
N THR A 121 -12.27 -4.95 -13.62
CA THR A 121 -12.71 -6.00 -12.69
C THR A 121 -11.53 -6.60 -11.94
N LEU A 122 -10.35 -6.64 -12.57
CA LEU A 122 -9.10 -7.08 -11.94
C LEU A 122 -8.66 -6.13 -10.83
N CYS A 123 -8.75 -4.81 -11.07
CA CYS A 123 -8.48 -3.79 -10.05
C CYS A 123 -9.45 -3.89 -8.87
N CYS A 124 -10.76 -4.01 -9.12
CA CYS A 124 -11.75 -4.25 -8.07
C CYS A 124 -11.56 -5.58 -7.33
N ARG A 125 -11.13 -6.64 -8.02
CA ARG A 125 -10.83 -7.95 -7.40
C ARG A 125 -9.56 -7.90 -6.55
N GLY A 126 -8.55 -7.13 -6.96
CA GLY A 126 -7.33 -6.87 -6.19
C GLY A 126 -7.57 -5.98 -4.97
N VAL A 127 -8.44 -4.98 -5.09
CA VAL A 127 -8.92 -4.19 -3.93
C VAL A 127 -9.69 -5.09 -2.97
N TYR A 128 -10.61 -5.92 -3.46
CA TYR A 128 -11.41 -6.82 -2.63
C TYR A 128 -10.57 -7.92 -1.98
N SER A 129 -9.62 -8.53 -2.71
CA SER A 129 -8.71 -9.55 -2.16
C SER A 129 -7.70 -8.94 -1.19
N GLY A 130 -7.24 -7.72 -1.46
CA GLY A 130 -6.41 -6.94 -0.53
C GLY A 130 -7.12 -6.61 0.76
N LEU A 131 -8.39 -6.21 0.66
CA LEU A 131 -9.24 -5.96 1.80
C LEU A 131 -9.46 -7.25 2.61
N THR A 132 -9.74 -8.38 1.96
CA THR A 132 -9.98 -9.66 2.67
C THR A 132 -8.71 -10.23 3.30
N ILE A 133 -7.56 -10.16 2.63
CA ILE A 133 -6.26 -10.57 3.18
C ILE A 133 -5.91 -9.71 4.38
N THR A 134 -6.18 -8.40 4.32
CA THR A 134 -5.89 -7.55 5.47
C THR A 134 -6.87 -7.76 6.61
N CYS A 135 -8.17 -7.87 6.32
CA CYS A 135 -9.16 -8.25 7.34
C CYS A 135 -8.77 -9.58 8.00
N PHE A 136 -8.22 -10.52 7.23
CA PHE A 136 -7.70 -11.78 7.77
C PHE A 136 -6.42 -11.59 8.61
N GLN A 137 -5.47 -10.75 8.19
CA GLN A 137 -4.28 -10.44 8.98
C GLN A 137 -4.62 -9.73 10.30
N ILE A 138 -5.54 -8.78 10.27
CA ILE A 138 -6.06 -8.09 11.47
C ILE A 138 -6.75 -9.10 12.37
N TYR A 139 -7.61 -9.96 11.83
CA TYR A 139 -8.28 -11.01 12.59
C TYR A 139 -7.28 -11.99 13.22
N ALA A 140 -6.27 -12.43 12.47
CA ALA A 140 -5.22 -13.32 12.97
C ALA A 140 -4.40 -12.68 14.09
N LEU A 141 -4.05 -11.39 13.97
CA LEU A 141 -3.35 -10.65 15.02
C LEU A 141 -4.20 -10.50 16.29
N VAL A 142 -5.51 -10.26 16.16
CA VAL A 142 -6.43 -10.11 17.31
C VAL A 142 -6.71 -11.45 18.00
N MET A 143 -6.75 -12.56 17.28
CA MET A 143 -6.96 -13.90 17.87
C MET A 143 -5.70 -14.53 18.48
N LEU A 144 -4.51 -14.11 18.03
CA LEU A 144 -3.23 -14.66 18.48
C LEU A 144 -2.57 -13.85 19.60
N GLN A 145 -3.23 -12.78 20.04
CA GLN A 145 -2.84 -11.91 21.17
C GLN A 145 -3.74 -12.20 22.38
#